data_AF-A0A836S158-F1
#
_entry.id   AF-A0A836S158-F1
#
_cell.length_a   1.000
_cell.length_b   1.000
_cell.length_c   1.000
_cell.angle_alpha   90.00
_cell.angle_beta   90.00
_cell.angle_gamma   90.00
#
_symmetry.space_group_name_H-M   'P 1'
#
loop_
_entity.id
_entity.type
_entity.pdbx_description
1 polymer ?
#
loop_
_entity_poly.entity_id
_entity_poly.type
_entity_poly.pdbx_seq_one_letter_code
_entity_poly.pdbx_strand_id
1 'polypeptide(L)'
;MNACAIESGATTIATGHTADDMIAYAIKSFLLQDYSSLSKLVPKTKTLLGAVSKIRPLYEVYERETLLYSVLKKLPFHHGMCPHVVQNSLERHVKKFFNQLEELFPSTKISFLRRLAKSVENLTVIDTERKSVRTCDVCGLIASDHKCSFCKITENVVGMPLGRIVRDYISSIVKEVWS
;
A
#
# COMPACT_ATOMS: atom_id res chain seq x y z
N MET A 1 -8.42 -5.04 -4.68
CA MET A 1 -8.14 -3.60 -4.97
C MET A 1 -7.72 -3.38 -6.42
N ASN A 2 -6.52 -3.80 -6.87
CA ASN A 2 -6.08 -3.51 -8.25
C ASN A 2 -7.00 -4.10 -9.33
N ALA A 3 -7.42 -5.37 -9.16
CA ALA A 3 -8.40 -6.00 -10.05
C ALA A 3 -9.70 -5.17 -10.14
N CYS A 4 -10.31 -4.85 -8.99
CA CYS A 4 -11.50 -4.01 -8.92
C CYS A 4 -11.32 -2.65 -9.60
N ALA A 5 -10.21 -1.96 -9.37
CA ALA A 5 -9.94 -0.68 -10.03
C ALA A 5 -9.86 -0.80 -11.56
N ILE A 6 -9.31 -1.90 -12.08
CA ILE A 6 -9.28 -2.17 -13.53
C ILE A 6 -10.69 -2.45 -14.04
N GLU A 7 -11.43 -3.37 -13.40
CA GLU A 7 -12.78 -3.73 -13.85
C GLU A 7 -13.76 -2.55 -13.78
N SER A 8 -13.57 -1.63 -12.83
CA SER A 8 -14.38 -0.42 -12.68
C SER A 8 -13.92 0.76 -13.53
N GLY A 9 -12.87 0.61 -14.36
CA GLY A 9 -12.32 1.71 -15.14
C GLY A 9 -11.69 2.85 -14.32
N ALA A 10 -11.34 2.60 -13.05
CA ALA A 10 -10.74 3.60 -12.19
C ALA A 10 -9.28 3.88 -12.58
N THR A 11 -8.89 5.16 -12.60
CA THR A 11 -7.54 5.58 -12.99
C THR A 11 -6.54 5.55 -11.83
N THR A 12 -7.04 5.61 -10.60
CA THR A 12 -6.23 5.74 -9.37
C THR A 12 -6.92 5.07 -8.18
N ILE A 13 -6.14 4.48 -7.29
CA ILE A 13 -6.60 3.94 -6.00
C ILE A 13 -6.10 4.85 -4.88
N ALA A 14 -7.01 5.42 -4.10
CA ALA A 14 -6.68 6.13 -2.86
C ALA A 14 -6.62 5.14 -1.68
N THR A 15 -5.60 5.27 -0.83
CA THR A 15 -5.46 4.47 0.39
C THR A 15 -5.35 5.35 1.62
N GLY A 16 -5.85 4.89 2.76
CA GLY A 16 -5.88 5.64 4.02
C GLY A 16 -4.58 5.59 4.83
N HIS A 17 -3.43 5.33 4.21
CA HIS A 17 -2.15 5.31 4.93
C HIS A 17 -1.78 6.72 5.40
N THR A 18 -1.53 6.84 6.70
CA THR A 18 -1.20 8.08 7.42
C THR A 18 0.30 8.35 7.44
N ALA A 19 0.72 9.52 7.92
CA ALA A 19 2.12 9.85 8.14
C ALA A 19 2.84 8.80 9.02
N ASP A 20 2.20 8.37 10.10
CA ASP A 20 2.72 7.37 11.03
C ASP A 20 2.94 6.00 10.36
N ASP A 21 2.01 5.57 9.50
CA ASP A 21 2.18 4.34 8.70
C ASP A 21 3.38 4.45 7.78
N MET A 22 3.48 5.58 7.07
CA MET A 22 4.54 5.79 6.07
C MET A 22 5.92 5.81 6.71
N ILE A 23 6.06 6.45 7.88
CA ILE A 23 7.31 6.44 8.64
C ILE A 23 7.66 5.03 9.11
N ALA A 24 6.70 4.31 9.68
CA ALA A 24 6.91 2.95 10.14
C ALA A 24 7.42 2.03 9.02
N TYR A 25 6.80 2.09 7.84
CA TYR A 25 7.25 1.34 6.67
C TYR A 25 8.59 1.82 6.13
N ALA A 26 8.86 3.14 6.14
CA ALA A 26 10.13 3.67 5.64
C ALA A 26 11.30 3.21 6.50
N ILE A 27 11.17 3.30 7.82
CA ILE A 27 12.19 2.83 8.77
C ILE A 27 12.36 1.32 8.67
N LYS A 28 11.28 0.55 8.58
CA LYS A 28 11.35 -0.91 8.37
C LYS A 28 12.12 -1.26 7.10
N SER A 29 11.74 -0.66 5.96
CA SER A 29 12.40 -0.93 4.68
C SER A 29 13.88 -0.55 4.71
N PHE A 30 14.22 0.57 5.36
CA PHE A 30 15.62 0.97 5.55
C PHE A 30 16.40 -0.04 6.40
N LEU A 31 15.86 -0.45 7.54
CA LEU A 31 16.52 -1.43 8.42
C LEU A 31 16.72 -2.80 7.74
N LEU A 32 15.78 -3.20 6.90
CA LEU A 32 15.87 -4.44 6.11
C LEU A 32 16.64 -4.28 4.80
N GLN A 33 17.17 -3.09 4.50
CA GLN A 33 17.86 -2.75 3.24
C GLN A 33 17.00 -3.01 1.99
N ASP A 34 15.67 -2.94 2.11
CA ASP A 34 14.72 -3.09 1.00
C ASP A 34 14.46 -1.73 0.32
N TYR A 35 15.44 -1.27 -0.44
CA TYR A 35 15.36 -0.02 -1.19
C TYR A 35 14.29 -0.05 -2.29
N SER A 36 13.95 -1.22 -2.82
CA SER A 36 12.89 -1.37 -3.83
C SER A 36 11.51 -1.08 -3.22
N SER A 37 11.28 -1.47 -1.97
CA SER A 37 10.06 -1.07 -1.24
C SER A 37 10.13 0.39 -0.79
N LEU A 38 11.28 0.84 -0.27
CA LEU A 38 11.47 2.22 0.19
C LEU A 38 11.18 3.23 -0.93
N SER A 39 11.60 2.94 -2.16
CA SER A 39 11.36 3.79 -3.33
C SER A 39 9.88 3.93 -3.74
N LYS A 40 8.98 3.13 -3.16
CA LYS A 40 7.54 3.17 -3.43
C LYS A 40 6.76 3.88 -2.32
N LEU A 41 7.41 4.27 -1.23
CA LEU A 41 6.82 4.92 -0.06
C LEU A 41 6.72 6.44 -0.25
N VAL A 42 6.01 6.84 -1.29
CA VAL A 42 5.81 8.24 -1.70
C VAL A 42 4.31 8.58 -1.79
N PRO A 43 3.92 9.87 -1.84
CA PRO A 43 2.51 10.26 -1.92
C PRO A 43 1.75 9.65 -3.10
N LYS A 44 2.44 9.45 -4.24
CA LYS A 44 1.87 8.84 -5.45
C LYS A 44 2.83 7.82 -6.05
N THR A 45 2.35 6.58 -6.18
CA THR A 45 3.02 5.53 -6.94
C THR A 45 2.41 5.48 -8.34
N LYS A 46 3.24 5.64 -9.38
CA LYS A 46 2.82 5.68 -10.79
C LYS A 46 2.33 4.30 -11.27
N THR A 47 1.49 4.31 -12.32
CA THR A 47 1.06 3.12 -13.06
C THR A 47 2.27 2.35 -13.57
N LEU A 48 2.21 1.02 -13.49
CA LEU A 48 3.25 0.12 -14.01
C LEU A 48 2.58 -1.08 -14.67
N LEU A 49 2.86 -1.32 -15.97
CA LEU A 49 2.42 -2.49 -16.75
C LEU A 49 0.96 -2.93 -16.45
N GLY A 50 0.02 -2.00 -16.64
CA GLY A 50 -1.42 -2.23 -16.43
C GLY A 50 -1.89 -2.19 -14.97
N ALA A 51 -1.00 -2.04 -13.99
CA ALA A 51 -1.39 -1.79 -12.60
C ALA A 51 -1.82 -0.34 -12.39
N VAL A 52 -2.95 -0.15 -11.71
CA VAL A 52 -3.53 1.17 -11.45
C VAL A 52 -2.66 1.94 -10.47
N SER A 53 -2.48 3.24 -10.73
CA SER A 53 -1.72 4.12 -9.85
C SER A 53 -2.31 4.16 -8.44
N LYS A 54 -1.46 4.42 -7.43
CA LYS A 54 -1.90 4.54 -6.03
C LYS A 54 -1.53 5.90 -5.47
N ILE A 55 -2.47 6.53 -4.78
CA ILE A 55 -2.24 7.76 -4.02
C ILE A 55 -2.49 7.53 -2.53
N ARG A 56 -1.83 8.35 -1.71
CA ARG A 56 -1.93 8.35 -0.25
C ARG A 56 -2.31 9.77 0.19
N PRO A 57 -3.60 10.14 0.16
CA PRO A 57 -4.02 11.51 0.47
C PRO A 57 -3.65 11.95 1.90
N LEU A 58 -3.54 10.99 2.83
CA LEU A 58 -3.19 11.22 4.22
C LEU A 58 -1.68 11.13 4.50
N TYR A 59 -0.83 11.19 3.46
CA TYR A 59 0.62 11.02 3.59
C TYR A 59 1.26 11.99 4.59
N GLU A 60 0.72 13.20 4.73
CA GLU A 60 1.19 14.20 5.70
C GLU A 60 0.22 14.41 6.88
N VAL A 61 -0.75 13.50 7.10
CA VAL A 61 -1.74 13.59 8.18
C VAL A 61 -1.44 12.53 9.23
N TYR A 62 -1.40 12.91 10.50
CA TYR A 62 -1.07 12.00 11.59
C TYR A 62 -2.23 11.05 11.89
N GLU A 63 -1.91 9.86 12.41
CA GLU A 63 -2.91 8.86 12.79
C GLU A 63 -3.89 9.40 13.84
N ARG A 64 -3.37 10.15 14.82
CA ARG A 64 -4.18 10.82 15.85
C ARG A 64 -5.14 11.86 15.26
N GLU A 65 -4.73 12.60 14.23
CA GLU A 65 -5.57 13.61 13.55
C GLU A 65 -6.67 12.94 12.74
N THR A 66 -6.35 11.85 12.05
CA THR A 66 -7.31 11.05 11.28
C THR A 66 -8.38 10.44 12.19
N LEU A 67 -7.97 9.92 13.36
CA LEU A 67 -8.89 9.43 14.39
C LEU A 67 -9.77 10.55 14.94
N LEU A 68 -9.18 11.69 15.31
CA LEU A 68 -9.91 12.84 15.83
C LEU A 68 -10.95 13.34 14.82
N TYR A 69 -10.58 13.45 13.54
CA TYR A 69 -11.49 13.82 12.47
C TYR A 69 -12.68 12.85 12.37
N SER A 70 -12.41 11.55 12.40
CA SER A 70 -13.43 10.51 12.31
C SER A 70 -14.42 10.58 13.48
N VAL A 71 -13.93 10.83 14.70
CA VAL A 71 -14.76 11.01 15.90
C VAL A 71 -15.62 12.28 15.80
N LEU A 72 -15.02 13.43 15.46
CA LEU A 72 -15.73 14.70 15.38
C LEU A 72 -16.80 14.70 14.28
N LYS A 73 -16.54 14.01 13.17
CA LYS A 73 -17.49 13.85 12.06
C LYS A 73 -18.45 12.68 12.25
N LYS A 74 -18.36 11.95 13.37
CA LYS A 74 -19.18 10.77 13.66
C LYS A 74 -19.17 9.76 12.50
N LEU A 75 -18.02 9.60 11.85
CA LEU A 75 -17.87 8.62 10.79
C LEU A 75 -17.90 7.22 11.39
N PRO A 76 -18.66 6.27 10.81
CA PRO A 76 -18.63 4.90 11.27
C PRO A 76 -17.27 4.27 10.95
N PHE A 77 -16.61 3.69 11.95
CA PHE A 77 -15.38 2.91 11.77
C PHE A 77 -15.32 1.72 12.75
N HIS A 78 -14.52 0.72 12.41
CA HIS A 78 -14.31 -0.44 13.27
C HIS A 78 -13.22 -0.14 14.31
N HIS A 79 -13.53 -0.30 15.59
CA HIS A 79 -12.60 -0.05 16.70
C HIS A 79 -11.69 -1.25 17.04
N GLY A 80 -12.05 -2.45 16.58
CA GLY A 80 -11.30 -3.66 16.89
C GLY A 80 -9.97 -3.74 16.14
N MET A 81 -9.02 -4.44 16.75
CA MET A 81 -7.81 -4.87 16.05
C MET A 81 -8.02 -6.25 15.45
N CYS A 82 -7.40 -6.52 14.30
CA CYS A 82 -7.38 -7.87 13.74
C CYS A 82 -6.68 -8.83 14.74
N PRO A 83 -7.26 -10.01 15.03
CA PRO A 83 -6.72 -10.96 16.02
C PRO A 83 -5.34 -11.51 15.62
N HIS A 84 -4.98 -11.42 14.34
CA HIS A 84 -3.67 -11.84 13.82
C HIS A 84 -2.62 -10.72 13.86
N VAL A 85 -2.92 -9.56 14.44
CA VAL A 85 -1.94 -8.47 14.56
C VAL A 85 -0.88 -8.86 15.60
N VAL A 86 0.37 -8.93 15.16
CA VAL A 86 1.53 -9.09 16.05
C VAL A 86 1.66 -7.85 16.94
N GLN A 87 1.56 -8.03 18.26
CA GLN A 87 1.60 -6.91 19.21
C GLN A 87 2.99 -6.27 19.34
N ASN A 88 4.05 -7.06 19.17
CA ASN A 88 5.45 -6.59 19.24
C ASN A 88 6.08 -6.45 17.84
N SER A 89 5.36 -5.82 16.90
CA SER A 89 5.86 -5.52 15.56
C SER A 89 6.81 -4.32 15.58
N LEU A 90 7.86 -4.35 14.75
CA LEU A 90 8.78 -3.22 14.53
C LEU A 90 8.03 -1.92 14.23
N GLU A 91 7.00 -1.98 13.39
CA GLU A 91 6.19 -0.84 12.97
C GLU A 91 5.55 -0.12 14.17
N ARG A 92 5.00 -0.87 15.13
CA ARG A 92 4.41 -0.31 16.36
C ARG A 92 5.47 0.37 17.23
N HIS A 93 6.66 -0.20 17.35
CA HIS A 93 7.76 0.42 18.09
C HIS A 93 8.26 1.70 17.41
N VAL A 94 8.39 1.70 16.09
CA VAL A 94 8.74 2.89 15.31
C VAL A 94 7.70 3.98 15.50
N LYS A 95 6.40 3.68 15.38
CA LYS A 95 5.33 4.66 15.62
C LYS A 95 5.41 5.28 17.02
N LYS A 96 5.58 4.46 18.07
CA LYS A 96 5.74 4.95 19.45
C LYS A 96 6.96 5.87 19.59
N PHE A 97 8.09 5.48 19.04
CA PHE A 97 9.31 6.27 19.08
C PHE A 97 9.15 7.61 18.34
N PHE A 98 8.59 7.61 17.14
CA PHE A 98 8.35 8.84 16.39
C PHE A 98 7.28 9.74 17.02
N ASN A 99 6.30 9.19 17.75
CA ASN A 99 5.40 9.99 18.57
C ASN A 99 6.14 10.74 19.67
N GLN A 100 7.03 10.06 20.39
CA GLN A 100 7.85 10.70 21.43
C GLN A 100 8.80 11.75 20.84
N LEU A 101 9.42 11.45 19.70
CA LEU A 101 10.27 12.43 19.00
C LEU A 101 9.48 13.65 18.55
N GLU A 102 8.26 13.48 18.04
CA GLU A 102 7.43 14.59 17.57
C GLU A 102 7.00 15.50 18.73
N GLU A 103 6.75 14.94 19.92
CA GLU A 103 6.46 15.71 21.13
C GLU A 103 7.65 16.55 21.62
N LEU A 104 8.86 16.00 21.52
CA LEU A 104 10.10 16.70 21.91
C LEU A 104 10.58 17.69 20.83
N PHE A 105 10.40 17.35 19.56
CA PHE A 105 10.91 18.05 18.40
C PHE A 105 9.81 18.14 17.33
N PRO A 106 8.95 19.19 17.40
CA PRO A 106 7.86 19.36 16.46
C PRO A 106 8.32 19.40 15.00
N SER A 107 7.49 18.89 14.08
CA SER A 107 7.77 18.78 12.64
C SER A 107 8.76 17.69 12.23
N THR A 108 9.20 16.81 13.14
CA THR A 108 10.11 15.70 12.83
C THR A 108 9.50 14.76 11.79
N LYS A 109 8.25 14.33 11.98
CA LYS A 109 7.54 13.41 11.08
C LYS A 109 7.36 13.99 9.68
N ILE A 110 6.83 15.21 9.58
CA ILE A 110 6.61 15.88 8.29
C ILE A 110 7.94 16.14 7.57
N SER A 111 8.95 16.62 8.30
CA SER A 111 10.28 16.85 7.74
C SER A 111 10.89 15.56 7.19
N PHE A 112 10.78 14.45 7.92
CA PHE A 112 11.21 13.14 7.48
C PHE A 112 10.49 12.73 6.19
N LEU A 113 9.17 12.78 6.16
CA LEU A 113 8.36 12.32 5.03
C LEU A 113 8.56 13.12 3.75
N ARG A 114 8.70 14.45 3.87
CA ARG A 114 9.02 15.33 2.74
C ARG A 114 10.42 15.07 2.19
N ARG A 115 11.40 14.84 3.07
CA ARG A 115 12.77 14.50 2.65
C ARG A 115 12.83 13.12 2.02
N LEU A 116 12.09 12.14 2.55
CA LEU A 116 11.95 10.81 1.97
C LEU A 116 11.36 10.89 0.55
N ALA A 117 10.26 11.63 0.37
CA ALA A 117 9.62 11.77 -0.94
C ALA A 117 10.58 12.36 -1.99
N LYS A 118 11.44 13.30 -1.59
CA LYS A 118 12.49 13.88 -2.46
C LYS A 118 13.66 12.93 -2.69
N SER A 119 14.12 12.21 -1.67
CA SER A 119 15.30 11.34 -1.78
C SER A 119 15.05 10.09 -2.62
N VAL A 120 13.81 9.61 -2.64
CA VAL A 120 13.39 8.44 -3.41
C VAL A 120 13.62 8.62 -4.92
N GLU A 121 13.50 9.84 -5.45
CA GLU A 121 13.80 10.12 -6.86
C GLU A 121 15.23 9.67 -7.22
N ASN A 122 16.18 9.90 -6.32
CA ASN A 122 17.58 9.50 -6.50
C ASN A 122 17.81 8.00 -6.26
N LEU A 123 16.99 7.34 -5.44
CA LEU A 123 17.10 5.89 -5.16
C LEU A 123 16.64 5.03 -6.33
N THR A 124 15.76 5.54 -7.21
CA THR A 124 15.27 4.78 -8.37
C THR A 124 16.36 4.42 -9.39
N VAL A 125 17.55 5.03 -9.28
CA VAL A 125 18.74 4.76 -10.12
C VAL A 125 19.46 3.46 -9.71
N ILE A 126 19.26 2.97 -8.48
CA ILE A 126 20.03 1.86 -7.89
C ILE A 126 19.42 0.49 -8.23
N ASP A 127 18.13 0.41 -8.61
CA ASP A 127 17.42 -0.84 -8.90
C ASP A 127 17.58 -1.24 -10.38
N THR A 128 18.82 -1.59 -10.76
CA THR A 128 19.20 -2.07 -12.11
C THR A 128 18.76 -3.51 -12.39
N GLU A 129 18.29 -4.25 -11.38
CA GLU A 129 17.70 -5.58 -11.53
C GLU A 129 16.17 -5.51 -11.45
N ARG A 130 15.54 -4.79 -12.39
CA ARG A 130 14.08 -4.90 -12.55
C ARG A 130 13.75 -6.34 -12.88
N LYS A 131 13.31 -7.14 -11.89
CA LYS A 131 12.59 -8.39 -12.11
C LYS A 131 11.62 -8.15 -13.24
N SER A 132 11.68 -8.97 -14.28
CA SER A 132 10.90 -8.77 -15.50
C SER A 132 9.42 -8.66 -15.13
N VAL A 133 8.90 -7.45 -15.21
CA VAL A 133 7.49 -7.19 -14.99
C VAL A 133 6.77 -7.70 -16.24
N ARG A 134 5.75 -8.52 -16.04
CA ARG A 134 4.96 -9.12 -17.12
C ARG A 134 3.49 -9.22 -16.73
N THR A 135 2.68 -9.72 -17.63
CA THR A 135 1.29 -10.09 -17.37
C THR A 135 1.22 -11.56 -16.93
N CYS A 136 0.31 -11.85 -16.01
CA CYS A 136 0.01 -13.21 -15.60
C CYS A 136 -0.71 -13.97 -16.72
N ASP A 137 -0.22 -15.15 -17.05
CA ASP A 137 -0.75 -15.99 -18.13
C ASP A 137 -2.19 -16.50 -17.84
N VAL A 138 -2.62 -16.48 -16.57
CA VAL A 138 -3.97 -16.93 -16.15
C VAL A 138 -4.97 -15.77 -16.07
N CYS A 139 -4.63 -14.72 -15.32
CA CYS A 139 -5.59 -13.65 -14.99
C CYS A 139 -5.31 -12.33 -15.69
N GLY A 140 -4.23 -12.20 -16.45
CA GLY A 140 -3.87 -10.98 -17.18
C GLY A 140 -3.40 -9.79 -16.34
N LEU A 141 -3.36 -9.92 -15.00
CA LEU A 141 -2.84 -8.86 -14.12
C LEU A 141 -1.32 -8.88 -14.03
N ILE A 142 -0.73 -7.78 -13.56
CA ILE A 142 0.72 -7.67 -13.33
C ILE A 142 1.28 -8.84 -12.51
N ALA A 143 2.42 -9.36 -12.95
CA ALA A 143 3.14 -10.46 -12.34
C ALA A 143 4.65 -10.25 -12.48
N SER A 144 5.41 -10.92 -11.62
CA SER A 144 6.88 -11.01 -11.69
C SER A 144 7.36 -12.34 -12.28
N ASP A 145 6.43 -13.16 -12.79
CA ASP A 145 6.63 -14.51 -13.31
C ASP A 145 5.40 -14.91 -14.14
N HIS A 146 5.37 -16.11 -14.74
CA HIS A 146 4.26 -16.66 -15.55
C HIS A 146 2.90 -16.60 -14.83
N LYS A 147 2.87 -16.92 -13.53
CA LYS A 147 1.68 -16.79 -12.68
C LYS A 147 1.91 -15.74 -11.60
N CYS A 148 0.94 -14.84 -11.38
CA CYS A 148 1.01 -13.88 -10.27
C CYS A 148 0.91 -14.60 -8.91
N SER A 149 1.38 -13.95 -7.85
CA SER A 149 1.37 -14.54 -6.50
C SER A 149 -0.02 -14.95 -6.03
N PHE A 150 -1.07 -14.22 -6.42
CA PHE A 150 -2.45 -14.59 -6.10
C PHE A 150 -2.82 -15.94 -6.73
N CYS A 151 -2.63 -16.10 -8.04
CA CYS A 151 -2.92 -17.35 -8.75
C CYS A 151 -2.11 -18.53 -8.19
N LYS A 152 -0.81 -18.31 -7.89
CA LYS A 152 0.05 -19.33 -7.27
C LYS A 152 -0.49 -19.80 -5.92
N ILE A 153 -0.87 -18.85 -5.05
CA ILE A 153 -1.40 -19.18 -3.71
C ILE A 153 -2.70 -19.96 -3.83
N THR A 154 -3.64 -19.51 -4.67
CA THR A 154 -4.93 -20.20 -4.80
C THR A 154 -4.79 -21.58 -5.44
N GLU A 155 -3.85 -21.74 -6.38
CA GLU A 155 -3.54 -23.05 -6.95
C GLU A 155 -3.02 -24.01 -5.89
N ASN A 156 -2.12 -23.54 -5.02
CA ASN A 156 -1.56 -24.37 -3.95
C ASN A 156 -2.58 -24.71 -2.85
N VAL A 157 -3.52 -23.81 -2.55
CA VAL A 157 -4.47 -23.97 -1.43
C VAL A 157 -5.78 -24.63 -1.87
N VAL A 158 -6.27 -24.31 -3.07
CA VAL A 158 -7.60 -24.70 -3.59
C VAL A 158 -7.47 -25.71 -4.74
N GLY A 159 -6.27 -25.93 -5.27
CA GLY A 159 -6.02 -26.85 -6.39
C GLY A 159 -6.18 -26.22 -7.77
N MET A 160 -6.52 -24.94 -7.88
CA MET A 160 -6.61 -24.22 -9.16
C MET A 160 -6.35 -22.71 -9.04
N PRO A 161 -5.87 -22.03 -10.10
CA PRO A 161 -5.61 -20.60 -10.05
C PRO A 161 -6.91 -19.78 -10.22
N LEU A 162 -7.38 -19.15 -9.14
CA LEU A 162 -8.67 -18.46 -9.11
C LEU A 162 -8.66 -17.05 -9.70
N GLY A 163 -7.51 -16.55 -10.16
CA GLY A 163 -7.36 -15.14 -10.56
C GLY A 163 -8.32 -14.68 -11.64
N ARG A 164 -8.65 -15.55 -12.61
CA ARG A 164 -9.63 -15.21 -13.67
C ARG A 164 -11.06 -15.18 -13.12
N ILE A 165 -11.45 -16.23 -12.39
CA ILE A 165 -12.77 -16.38 -11.78
C ILE A 165 -13.10 -15.18 -10.88
N VAL A 166 -12.15 -14.78 -10.03
CA VAL A 166 -12.33 -13.62 -9.14
C VAL A 166 -12.47 -12.32 -9.93
N ARG A 167 -11.74 -12.14 -11.04
CA ARG A 167 -11.91 -10.94 -11.88
C ARG A 167 -13.29 -10.90 -12.54
N ASP A 168 -13.76 -12.02 -13.08
CA ASP A 168 -15.07 -12.10 -13.72
C ASP A 168 -16.19 -11.80 -12.70
N TYR A 169 -16.06 -12.33 -11.47
CA TYR A 169 -16.97 -12.03 -10.35
C TYR A 169 -16.92 -10.56 -9.90
N ILE A 170 -15.72 -9.96 -9.83
CA ILE A 170 -15.59 -8.52 -9.55
C ILE A 170 -16.27 -7.70 -10.66
N SER A 171 -16.10 -8.09 -11.92
CA SER A 171 -16.71 -7.42 -13.07
C SER A 171 -18.23 -7.46 -13.00
N SER A 172 -18.84 -8.58 -12.56
CA SER A 172 -20.30 -8.65 -12.38
C SER A 172 -20.78 -7.70 -11.29
N ILE A 173 -20.14 -7.68 -10.12
CA ILE A 173 -20.50 -6.75 -9.03
C ILE A 173 -20.34 -5.30 -9.48
N VAL A 174 -19.23 -4.97 -10.15
CA VAL A 174 -18.98 -3.60 -10.61
C VAL A 174 -20.09 -3.15 -11.55
N LYS A 175 -20.55 -4.01 -12.47
CA LYS A 175 -21.69 -3.70 -13.34
C LYS A 175 -22.96 -3.45 -12.54
N GLU A 176 -23.24 -4.24 -11.50
CA GLU A 176 -24.44 -4.06 -10.67
C GLU A 176 -24.41 -2.77 -9.82
N VAL A 177 -23.24 -2.37 -9.32
CA VAL A 177 -23.11 -1.19 -8.42
C VAL A 177 -23.01 0.12 -9.20
N TRP A 178 -22.48 0.09 -10.42
CA TRP A 178 -22.19 1.28 -11.24
C TRP A 178 -23.03 1.38 -12.52
N SER A 179 -24.09 0.58 -12.67
CA SER A 179 -25.16 0.82 -13.67
C SER A 179 -26.26 1.72 -13.14
#